data_AF-A0A7C5GUV7-F1
#
_entry.id   AF-A0A7C5GUV7-F1
#
_cell.length_a   1.000
_cell.length_b   1.000
_cell.length_c   1.000
_cell.angle_alpha   90.00
_cell.angle_beta   90.00
_cell.angle_gamma   90.00
#
_symmetry.space_group_name_H-M   'P 1'
#
loop_
_entity.id
_entity.type
_entity.pdbx_description
1 polymer ?
#
loop_
_entity_poly.entity_id
_entity_poly.type
_entity_poly.pdbx_seq_one_letter_code
_entity_poly.pdbx_strand_id
1 'polypeptide(L)' 'DLEKTFNIKLPELSMGMSHDFELAIEEGATIVRIGTYLFGQRQYT' A
#
# COMPACT_ATOMS: atom_id res chain seq x y z
N ASP A 1 -9.65 -9.95 -13.84
CA ASP A 1 -10.41 -9.81 -12.60
C ASP A 1 -10.01 -10.94 -11.67
N LEU A 2 -9.06 -10.67 -10.77
CA LEU A 2 -8.39 -11.70 -9.96
C LEU A 2 -9.37 -12.43 -9.03
N GLU A 3 -10.37 -11.71 -8.49
CA GLU A 3 -11.39 -12.30 -7.63
C GLU A 3 -12.15 -13.43 -8.34
N LYS A 4 -12.50 -13.22 -9.61
CA LYS A 4 -13.18 -14.23 -10.43
C LYS A 4 -12.29 -15.43 -10.74
N THR A 5 -11.01 -15.20 -11.04
CA THR A 5 -10.06 -16.27 -11.38
C THR A 5 -9.86 -17.23 -10.22
N PHE A 6 -9.78 -16.71 -9.00
CA PHE A 6 -9.49 -17.51 -7.81
C PHE A 6 -10.73 -17.82 -6.96
N ASN A 7 -11.90 -17.30 -7.33
CA ASN A 7 -13.15 -17.43 -6.58
C ASN A 7 -13.00 -17.03 -5.10
N ILE A 8 -12.28 -15.93 -4.87
CA ILE A 8 -12.03 -15.35 -3.54
C ILE A 8 -12.30 -13.84 -3.59
N LYS A 9 -12.73 -13.26 -2.47
CA LYS A 9 -12.83 -11.81 -2.32
C LYS A 9 -11.48 -11.21 -1.94
N LEU A 10 -11.16 -10.05 -2.50
CA LEU A 10 -9.96 -9.26 -2.23
C LEU A 10 -10.39 -7.86 -1.76
N PRO A 11 -10.95 -7.74 -0.54
CA PRO A 11 -11.54 -6.49 -0.06
C PRO A 11 -10.50 -5.39 0.23
N GLU A 12 -9.22 -5.76 0.34
CA GLU A 12 -8.15 -4.85 0.69
C GLU A 12 -7.24 -4.56 -0.51
N LEU A 13 -6.92 -3.28 -0.70
CA LEU A 13 -5.94 -2.80 -1.67
C LEU A 13 -4.74 -2.22 -0.93
N SER A 14 -3.68 -3.01 -0.79
CA SER A 14 -2.43 -2.58 -0.16
C SER A 14 -1.47 -1.96 -1.18
N MET A 15 -1.47 -0.64 -1.25
CA MET A 15 -0.60 0.14 -2.15
C MET A 15 -0.22 1.48 -1.52
N GLY A 16 0.78 2.15 -2.10
CA GLY A 16 1.37 3.35 -1.52
C GLY A 16 2.39 3.05 -0.44
N MET A 17 3.51 3.75 -0.54
CA MET A 17 4.60 3.82 0.41
C MET A 17 4.81 5.27 0.86
N SER A 18 5.86 5.52 1.64
CA SER A 18 6.12 6.86 2.22
C SER A 18 6.07 8.01 1.21
N HIS A 19 6.41 7.81 -0.06
CA HIS A 19 6.51 8.90 -1.05
C HIS A 19 5.32 9.03 -1.99
N ASP A 20 4.36 8.13 -1.93
CA ASP A 20 3.26 8.02 -2.90
C ASP A 20 1.93 7.62 -2.23
N PHE A 21 1.85 7.65 -0.90
CA PHE A 21 0.63 7.25 -0.17
C PHE A 21 -0.58 8.14 -0.44
N GLU A 22 -0.38 9.43 -0.75
CA GLU A 22 -1.49 10.35 -1.06
C GLU A 22 -2.16 9.95 -2.37
N LEU A 23 -1.38 9.77 -3.44
CA LEU A 23 -1.88 9.25 -4.71
C LEU A 23 -2.49 7.85 -4.54
N ALA A 24 -1.89 7.00 -3.70
CA ALA A 24 -2.44 5.69 -3.43
C ALA A 24 -3.85 5.74 -2.81
N ILE A 25 -4.10 6.69 -1.91
CA ILE A 25 -5.44 6.93 -1.34
C ILE A 25 -6.41 7.39 -2.43
N GLU A 26 -5.99 8.30 -3.31
CA GLU A 26 -6.82 8.78 -4.43
C GLU A 26 -7.21 7.64 -5.39
N GLU A 27 -6.32 6.67 -5.59
CA GLU A 27 -6.54 5.47 -6.43
C GLU A 27 -7.25 4.31 -5.69
N GLY A 28 -7.67 4.52 -4.44
CA GLY A 28 -8.52 3.58 -3.70
C GLY A 28 -7.79 2.61 -2.76
N ALA A 29 -6.56 2.91 -2.35
CA ALA A 29 -5.87 2.12 -1.33
C ALA A 29 -6.66 2.06 -0.02
N THR A 30 -6.78 0.86 0.55
CA THR A 30 -7.32 0.65 1.90
C THR A 30 -6.22 0.51 2.94
N ILE A 31 -5.00 0.15 2.50
CA ILE A 31 -3.82 -0.01 3.35
C ILE A 31 -2.62 0.71 2.68
N VAL A 32 -2.03 1.68 3.37
CA VAL A 32 -0.78 2.34 2.98
C VAL A 32 0.39 1.93 3.87
N ARG A 33 1.62 1.96 3.36
CA ARG A 33 2.82 1.45 4.05
C ARG A 33 3.83 2.57 4.33
N ILE A 34 3.79 3.16 5.51
CA ILE A 34 4.65 4.30 5.86
C ILE A 34 5.81 3.87 6.75
N GLY A 35 7.04 4.14 6.29
CA GLY A 35 8.28 3.81 7.00
C GLY A 35 9.14 5.05 7.18
N THR A 36 9.83 5.47 6.12
CA THR A 36 10.79 6.58 6.13
C THR A 36 10.24 7.88 6.70
N TYR A 37 8.96 8.19 6.46
CA TYR A 37 8.34 9.41 7.00
C TYR A 37 8.05 9.36 8.50
N LEU A 38 7.86 8.16 9.07
CA LEU A 38 7.66 7.99 10.51
C LEU A 38 8.97 7.77 11.26
N PHE A 39 9.89 7.00 10.67
CA PHE A 39 11.07 6.48 11.35
C PHE A 39 12.41 7.03 10.81
N GLY A 40 12.39 7.84 9.75
CA GLY A 40 13.59 8.33 9.08
C GLY A 40 14.25 7.31 8.15
N GLN A 41 15.44 7.67 7.63
CA GLN A 41 16.19 6.82 6.70
C GLN A 41 16.58 5.48 7.34
N ARG A 42 16.49 4.40 6.57
CA ARG A 42 16.93 3.08 7.03
C ARG A 42 18.44 3.09 7.24
N GLN A 43 18.87 2.69 8.44
CA GLN A 43 20.29 2.45 8.69
C GLN A 43 20.68 1.09 8.11
N TYR A 44 21.69 1.10 7.25
CA TYR A 44 22.33 -0.11 6.74
C TYR A 44 23.67 -0.24 7.46
N THR A 45 23.82 -1.32 8.21
CA THR A 45 25.08 -1.72 8.87
C THR A 45 25.86 -2.66 7.98
#